data_AF-A0A1C4YV49-F1
#
_entry.id   AF-A0A1C4YV49-F1
#
_cell.length_a   1.000
_cell.length_b   1.000
_cell.length_c   1.000
_cell.angle_alpha   90.00
_cell.angle_beta   90.00
_cell.angle_gamma   90.00
#
_symmetry.space_group_name_H-M   'P 1'
#
loop_
_entity.id
_entity.type
_entity.pdbx_description
1 polymer ?
#
loop_
_entity_poly.entity_id
_entity_poly.type
_entity_poly.pdbx_seq_one_letter_code
_entity_poly.pdbx_strand_id
1 'polypeptide(L)'
;MRRWLPALVLAGVTTILLAGCAPARGADGDLTDDWPALRVPKPFSPATDTCLPRIIPVVQASTYETVDCARNHLAETIHVGTFTGPDALTEARPEPGSPALRTARAECDQRAREVLGGDWHTARLALNLALPSAPAWSGGARWFRCDLSETGSIDNTRPVNRTGSLRGALIGDSPLTHRCFDPKLIGDNLNYMAPVLCTEPHRAEFVGVYEERDMSWADFSKAAAQAHRRCMELIATFAAVPNNSELPYRAGSIYYPPSQREWEEGDRGVRCFLWSDDRKLTRSMRGAGPEGLPAI
;
A
#
# COMPACT_ATOMS: atom_id res chain seq x y z
N MET A 1 89.66 2.93 -10.27
CA MET A 1 88.41 2.69 -9.52
C MET A 1 87.11 3.03 -10.30
N ARG A 2 87.16 3.29 -11.62
CA ARG A 2 86.04 3.90 -12.39
C ARG A 2 85.51 3.00 -13.53
N ARG A 3 85.45 1.68 -13.32
CA ARG A 3 84.89 0.71 -14.30
C ARG A 3 83.97 -0.36 -13.68
N TRP A 4 83.79 -0.36 -12.36
CA TRP A 4 82.97 -1.35 -11.65
C TRP A 4 81.53 -0.89 -11.40
N LEU A 5 81.27 0.42 -11.52
CA LEU A 5 79.95 1.03 -11.39
C LEU A 5 78.93 0.60 -12.46
N PRO A 6 79.25 0.51 -13.77
CA PRO A 6 78.26 0.12 -14.77
C PRO A 6 77.87 -1.36 -14.68
N ALA A 7 78.79 -2.24 -14.25
CA ALA A 7 78.50 -3.66 -14.07
C ALA A 7 77.55 -3.92 -12.88
N LEU A 8 77.72 -3.17 -11.78
CA LEU A 8 76.82 -3.24 -10.62
C LEU A 8 75.42 -2.70 -10.93
N VAL A 9 75.32 -1.64 -11.75
CA VAL A 9 74.02 -1.10 -12.20
C VAL A 9 73.30 -2.10 -13.10
N LEU A 10 74.00 -2.74 -14.04
CA LEU A 10 73.39 -3.72 -14.94
C LEU A 10 72.90 -4.97 -14.20
N ALA A 11 73.68 -5.46 -13.23
CA ALA A 11 73.29 -6.56 -12.34
C ALA A 11 72.10 -6.20 -11.44
N GLY A 12 72.07 -4.98 -10.90
CA GLY A 12 70.94 -4.49 -10.09
C GLY A 12 69.64 -4.40 -10.90
N VAL A 13 69.69 -3.86 -12.12
CA VAL A 13 68.53 -3.74 -13.00
C VAL A 13 68.00 -5.10 -13.44
N THR A 14 68.87 -6.08 -13.72
CA THR A 14 68.44 -7.45 -14.05
C THR A 14 67.77 -8.15 -12.87
N THR A 15 68.26 -7.97 -11.64
CA THR A 15 67.60 -8.54 -10.45
C THR A 15 66.24 -7.91 -10.13
N ILE A 16 66.05 -6.61 -10.39
CA ILE A 16 64.76 -5.93 -10.16
C ILE A 16 63.72 -6.35 -11.20
N LEU A 17 64.13 -6.55 -12.47
CA LEU A 17 63.23 -7.00 -13.54
C LEU A 17 62.75 -8.45 -13.33
N LEU A 18 63.55 -9.30 -12.68
CA LEU A 18 63.18 -10.71 -12.39
C LEU A 18 62.30 -10.88 -11.15
N ALA A 19 62.31 -9.91 -10.21
CA ALA A 19 61.47 -9.96 -9.02
C ALA A 19 59.97 -9.66 -9.29
N GLY A 20 59.65 -9.12 -10.48
CA GLY A 20 58.27 -8.86 -10.91
C GLY A 20 57.48 -10.10 -11.36
N CYS A 21 58.14 -11.25 -11.53
CA CYS A 21 57.49 -12.53 -11.87
C CYS A 21 57.30 -13.46 -10.67
N ALA A 22 57.47 -12.96 -9.43
CA ALA A 22 57.08 -13.71 -8.26
C ALA A 22 55.54 -13.71 -8.16
N PRO A 23 54.89 -14.88 -8.00
CA PRO A 23 53.45 -14.93 -7.79
C PRO A 23 53.06 -14.05 -6.61
N ALA A 24 51.98 -13.28 -6.77
CA ALA A 24 51.42 -12.50 -5.67
C ALA A 24 51.20 -13.44 -4.47
N ARG A 25 51.65 -13.05 -3.26
CA ARG A 25 51.54 -13.87 -2.05
C ARG A 25 50.12 -14.46 -1.93
N GLY A 26 50.01 -15.78 -2.05
CA GLY A 26 48.74 -16.52 -1.95
C GLY A 26 48.12 -16.99 -3.27
N ALA A 27 48.72 -16.70 -4.42
CA ALA A 27 48.34 -17.32 -5.69
C ALA A 27 49.43 -18.34 -6.07
N ASP A 28 49.11 -19.63 -6.01
CA ASP A 28 50.00 -20.73 -6.42
C ASP A 28 50.06 -20.92 -7.95
N GLY A 29 49.22 -20.18 -8.69
CA GLY A 29 49.16 -20.20 -10.14
C GLY A 29 48.16 -21.20 -10.69
N ASP A 30 47.46 -21.93 -9.82
CA ASP A 30 46.30 -22.73 -10.18
C ASP A 30 45.05 -21.84 -10.08
N LEU A 31 44.32 -21.74 -11.18
CA LEU A 31 43.11 -20.93 -11.29
C LEU A 31 41.85 -21.77 -11.04
N THR A 32 42.00 -23.03 -10.64
CA THR A 32 40.91 -24.00 -10.51
C THR A 32 40.70 -24.51 -9.08
N ASP A 33 41.62 -24.22 -8.15
CA ASP A 33 41.54 -24.54 -6.73
C ASP A 33 41.63 -23.27 -5.86
N ASP A 34 41.62 -23.46 -4.53
CA ASP A 34 41.70 -22.40 -3.50
C ASP A 34 40.68 -21.25 -3.59
N TRP A 35 39.67 -21.36 -4.47
CA TRP A 35 38.52 -20.48 -4.47
C TRP A 35 37.67 -20.73 -3.22
N PRO A 36 37.38 -19.70 -2.42
CA PRO A 36 36.40 -19.84 -1.36
C PRO A 36 35.06 -20.25 -1.98
N ALA A 37 34.36 -21.19 -1.34
CA ALA A 37 33.05 -21.63 -1.78
C ALA A 37 32.15 -20.40 -2.04
N LEU A 38 31.57 -20.35 -3.24
CA LEU A 38 30.62 -19.30 -3.58
C LEU A 38 29.49 -19.30 -2.55
N ARG A 39 29.19 -18.13 -1.98
CA ARG A 39 28.08 -17.99 -1.06
C ARG A 39 26.80 -18.42 -1.76
N VAL A 40 25.92 -19.09 -1.02
CA VAL A 40 24.59 -19.46 -1.52
C VAL A 40 23.92 -18.22 -2.11
N PRO A 41 23.53 -18.23 -3.39
CA PRO A 41 22.85 -17.11 -4.01
C PRO A 41 21.61 -16.75 -3.20
N LYS A 42 21.48 -15.49 -2.81
CA LYS A 42 20.29 -14.98 -2.13
C LYS A 42 19.41 -14.28 -3.16
N PRO A 43 18.11 -14.63 -3.26
CA PRO A 43 17.21 -13.88 -4.10
C PRO A 43 17.10 -12.45 -3.58
N PHE A 44 16.95 -11.50 -4.52
CA PHE A 44 16.66 -10.11 -4.18
C PHE A 44 15.36 -10.01 -3.36
N SER A 45 15.40 -9.22 -2.30
CA SER A 45 14.23 -8.81 -1.52
C SER A 45 14.23 -7.29 -1.38
N PRO A 46 13.09 -6.61 -1.60
CA PRO A 46 13.00 -5.17 -1.35
C PRO A 46 13.19 -4.87 0.14
N ALA A 47 13.61 -3.63 0.43
CA ALA A 47 13.66 -3.14 1.80
C ALA A 47 12.26 -2.75 2.29
N THR A 48 12.00 -2.97 3.57
CA THR A 48 10.85 -2.40 4.28
C THR A 48 11.17 -0.99 4.77
N ASP A 49 10.16 -0.22 5.14
CA ASP A 49 10.29 1.14 5.67
C ASP A 49 11.00 2.10 4.71
N THR A 50 10.68 1.97 3.43
CA THR A 50 11.26 2.81 2.36
C THR A 50 10.18 3.46 1.51
N CYS A 51 10.47 4.67 1.02
CA CYS A 51 9.59 5.39 0.13
C CYS A 51 9.96 5.16 -1.33
N LEU A 52 8.94 5.14 -2.20
CA LEU A 52 9.03 4.74 -3.59
C LEU A 52 8.65 5.89 -4.51
N PRO A 53 9.49 6.23 -5.51
CA PRO A 53 9.15 7.26 -6.49
C PRO A 53 8.06 6.82 -7.47
N ARG A 54 7.77 5.51 -7.52
CA ARG A 54 6.80 4.89 -8.41
C ARG A 54 6.17 3.65 -7.77
N ILE A 55 4.91 3.39 -8.10
CA ILE A 55 4.20 2.18 -7.68
C ILE A 55 4.31 1.17 -8.82
N ILE A 56 4.91 0.02 -8.52
CA ILE A 56 5.10 -1.06 -9.49
C ILE A 56 4.61 -2.36 -8.85
N PRO A 57 3.59 -3.04 -9.41
CA PRO A 57 3.06 -4.28 -8.84
C PRO A 57 3.96 -5.51 -9.08
N VAL A 58 4.90 -5.42 -10.03
CA VAL A 58 5.89 -6.48 -10.32
C VAL A 58 7.30 -5.89 -10.25
N VAL A 59 8.01 -6.18 -9.16
CA VAL A 59 9.32 -5.55 -8.89
C VAL A 59 10.43 -6.40 -9.49
N GLN A 60 11.34 -5.72 -10.18
CA GLN A 60 12.59 -6.30 -10.67
C GLN A 60 13.76 -5.66 -9.91
N ALA A 61 14.77 -6.46 -9.55
CA ALA A 61 15.93 -5.96 -8.82
C ALA A 61 16.66 -4.82 -9.56
N SER A 62 16.75 -4.91 -10.89
CA SER A 62 17.41 -3.93 -11.75
C SER A 62 16.72 -2.56 -11.79
N THR A 63 15.44 -2.50 -11.44
CA THR A 63 14.63 -1.28 -11.43
C THR A 63 14.08 -0.99 -10.05
N TYR A 64 14.60 -1.63 -9.00
CA TYR A 64 14.22 -1.30 -7.64
C TYR A 64 14.94 -0.01 -7.22
N GLU A 65 14.15 0.98 -6.85
CA GLU A 65 14.63 2.29 -6.43
C GLU A 65 13.81 2.75 -5.24
N THR A 66 14.50 3.37 -4.29
CA THR A 66 13.90 4.02 -3.13
C THR A 66 14.34 5.47 -3.09
N VAL A 67 13.54 6.27 -2.41
CA VAL A 67 13.84 7.67 -2.11
C VAL A 67 13.66 7.92 -0.63
N ASP A 68 14.31 8.96 -0.12
CA ASP A 68 14.05 9.47 1.22
C ASP A 68 12.58 9.91 1.32
N CYS A 69 11.88 9.48 2.37
CA CYS A 69 10.48 9.83 2.60
C CYS A 69 10.26 11.33 2.80
N ALA A 70 11.28 12.11 3.19
CA ALA A 70 11.21 13.57 3.22
C ALA A 70 11.16 14.20 1.82
N ARG A 71 11.51 13.44 0.77
CA ARG A 71 11.38 13.84 -0.63
C ARG A 71 10.03 13.42 -1.19
N ASN A 72 9.68 14.01 -2.32
CA ASN A 72 8.49 13.64 -3.08
C ASN A 72 8.54 12.15 -3.48
N HIS A 73 7.49 11.42 -3.12
CA HIS A 73 7.31 10.01 -3.44
C HIS A 73 5.81 9.68 -3.59
N LEU A 74 5.50 8.52 -4.18
CA LEU A 74 4.13 8.06 -4.44
C LEU A 74 3.64 7.00 -3.45
N ALA A 75 4.55 6.21 -2.88
CA ALA A 75 4.19 5.16 -1.94
C ALA A 75 5.26 4.92 -0.89
N GLU A 76 4.85 4.29 0.22
CA GLU A 76 5.72 3.80 1.28
C GLU A 76 5.55 2.30 1.41
N THR A 77 6.65 1.56 1.30
CA THR A 77 6.69 0.14 1.64
C THR A 77 6.66 0.00 3.15
N ILE A 78 5.54 -0.50 3.67
CA ILE A 78 5.31 -0.67 5.10
C ILE A 78 5.66 -2.06 5.62
N HIS A 79 5.73 -3.05 4.72
CA HIS A 79 6.00 -4.44 5.08
C HIS A 79 6.50 -5.23 3.88
N VAL A 80 7.38 -6.20 4.15
CA VAL A 80 7.79 -7.23 3.20
C VAL A 80 7.60 -8.59 3.86
N GLY A 81 6.59 -9.33 3.40
CA GLY A 81 6.29 -10.68 3.84
C GLY A 81 6.91 -11.73 2.93
N THR A 82 6.68 -13.00 3.23
CA THR A 82 7.16 -14.14 2.43
C THR A 82 6.05 -15.17 2.31
N PHE A 83 5.77 -15.64 1.08
CA PHE A 83 4.93 -16.80 0.84
C PHE A 83 5.56 -18.03 1.50
N THR A 84 4.74 -18.83 2.16
CA THR A 84 5.19 -20.03 2.88
C THR A 84 4.33 -21.23 2.49
N GLY A 85 4.76 -22.43 2.89
CA GLY A 85 4.00 -23.65 2.67
C GLY A 85 3.76 -23.95 1.19
N PRO A 86 2.61 -24.54 0.81
CA PRO A 86 2.30 -24.92 -0.56
C PRO A 86 2.41 -23.77 -1.56
N ASP A 87 2.00 -22.56 -1.17
CA ASP A 87 2.05 -21.36 -2.03
C ASP A 87 3.49 -20.98 -2.41
N ALA A 88 4.47 -21.29 -1.55
CA ALA A 88 5.88 -21.07 -1.85
C ALA A 88 6.48 -22.15 -2.75
N LEU A 89 5.82 -23.29 -2.90
CA LEU A 89 6.32 -24.42 -3.68
C LEU A 89 5.81 -24.42 -5.12
N THR A 90 4.89 -23.52 -5.47
CA THR A 90 4.35 -23.42 -6.83
C THR A 90 5.43 -22.93 -7.82
N GLU A 91 5.41 -23.48 -9.04
CA GLU A 91 6.34 -23.07 -10.10
C GLU A 91 6.06 -21.65 -10.60
N ALA A 92 4.79 -21.30 -10.70
CA ALA A 92 4.34 -19.96 -11.06
C ALA A 92 4.06 -19.13 -9.80
N ARG A 93 4.38 -17.84 -9.86
CA ARG A 93 3.99 -16.88 -8.83
C ARG A 93 2.46 -16.77 -8.73
N PRO A 94 1.91 -16.42 -7.56
CA PRO A 94 0.49 -16.11 -7.41
C PRO A 94 0.04 -14.98 -8.35
N GLU A 95 -1.09 -15.19 -9.02
CA GLU A 95 -1.76 -14.17 -9.86
C GLU A 95 -2.90 -13.48 -9.10
N PRO A 96 -3.33 -12.27 -9.51
CA PRO A 96 -4.48 -11.57 -8.94
C PRO A 96 -5.70 -12.48 -8.79
N GLY A 97 -6.38 -12.40 -7.64
CA GLY A 97 -7.52 -13.26 -7.33
C GLY A 97 -7.19 -14.68 -6.83
N SER A 98 -5.92 -15.07 -6.72
CA SER A 98 -5.53 -16.35 -6.13
C SER A 98 -5.72 -16.38 -4.60
N PRO A 99 -5.97 -17.56 -3.98
CA PRO A 99 -6.00 -17.71 -2.52
C PRO A 99 -4.72 -17.23 -1.84
N ALA A 100 -3.55 -17.53 -2.43
CA ALA A 100 -2.25 -17.10 -1.92
C ALA A 100 -2.14 -15.57 -1.82
N LEU A 101 -2.62 -14.82 -2.83
CA LEU A 101 -2.63 -13.36 -2.76
C LEU A 101 -3.64 -12.81 -1.76
N ARG A 102 -4.79 -13.46 -1.57
CA ARG A 102 -5.73 -13.04 -0.51
C ARG A 102 -5.13 -13.19 0.88
N THR A 103 -4.36 -14.26 1.11
CA THR A 103 -3.61 -14.44 2.37
C THR A 103 -2.57 -13.33 2.56
N ALA A 104 -1.76 -13.06 1.53
CA ALA A 104 -0.79 -11.96 1.57
C ALA A 104 -1.47 -10.59 1.77
N ARG A 105 -2.63 -10.37 1.15
CA ARG A 105 -3.43 -9.14 1.28
C ARG A 105 -3.93 -8.96 2.70
N ALA A 106 -4.47 -10.01 3.32
CA ALA A 106 -4.91 -9.96 4.72
C ALA A 106 -3.77 -9.60 5.68
N GLU A 107 -2.55 -10.13 5.43
CA GLU A 107 -1.36 -9.73 6.19
C GLU A 107 -1.01 -8.25 5.95
N CYS A 108 -1.00 -7.80 4.69
CA CYS A 108 -0.77 -6.39 4.38
C CYS A 108 -1.82 -5.46 5.02
N ASP A 109 -3.10 -5.85 5.04
CA ASP A 109 -4.18 -5.11 5.67
C ASP A 109 -3.99 -4.99 7.19
N GLN A 110 -3.52 -6.05 7.85
CA GLN A 110 -3.15 -6.00 9.27
C GLN A 110 -1.97 -5.06 9.50
N ARG A 111 -0.89 -5.21 8.73
CA ARG A 111 0.33 -4.39 8.87
C ARG A 111 0.06 -2.91 8.58
N ALA A 112 -0.81 -2.61 7.62
CA ALA A 112 -1.24 -1.24 7.35
C ALA A 112 -1.92 -0.61 8.56
N ARG A 113 -2.81 -1.34 9.24
CA ARG A 113 -3.48 -0.84 10.46
C ARG A 113 -2.48 -0.56 11.59
N GLU A 114 -1.53 -1.46 11.78
CA GLU A 114 -0.48 -1.32 12.80
C GLU A 114 0.43 -0.11 12.53
N VAL A 115 0.86 0.07 11.27
CA VAL A 115 1.75 1.19 10.90
C VAL A 115 1.04 2.52 10.92
N LEU A 116 -0.22 2.59 10.47
CA LEU A 116 -1.00 3.84 10.42
C LEU A 116 -1.56 4.25 11.78
N GLY A 117 -1.84 3.29 12.67
CA GLY A 117 -2.60 3.50 13.89
C GLY A 117 -4.13 3.53 13.70
N GLY A 118 -4.63 3.03 12.56
CA GLY A 118 -6.05 3.04 12.22
C GLY A 118 -6.35 2.31 10.91
N ASP A 119 -7.64 2.13 10.59
CA ASP A 119 -8.05 1.49 9.34
C ASP A 119 -7.82 2.42 8.15
N TRP A 120 -7.01 1.98 7.18
CA TRP A 120 -6.64 2.76 6.01
C TRP A 120 -7.85 3.12 5.11
N HIS A 121 -8.92 2.32 5.14
CA HIS A 121 -10.16 2.63 4.40
C HIS A 121 -10.86 3.90 4.90
N THR A 122 -10.55 4.36 6.11
CA THR A 122 -11.10 5.58 6.70
C THR A 122 -10.42 6.85 6.17
N ALA A 123 -9.43 6.73 5.30
CA ALA A 123 -8.62 7.82 4.80
C ALA A 123 -8.40 7.74 3.29
N ARG A 124 -7.90 8.83 2.70
CA ARG A 124 -7.46 8.91 1.30
C ARG A 124 -6.18 8.11 1.05
N LEU A 125 -6.25 6.80 1.31
CA LEU A 125 -5.15 5.85 1.20
C LEU A 125 -5.56 4.66 0.35
N ALA A 126 -4.58 4.08 -0.34
CA ALA A 126 -4.70 2.82 -1.04
C ALA A 126 -3.57 1.88 -0.65
N LEU A 127 -3.91 0.62 -0.40
CA LEU A 127 -2.98 -0.47 -0.13
C LEU A 127 -2.75 -1.28 -1.41
N ASN A 128 -1.50 -1.41 -1.81
CA ASN A 128 -1.08 -2.14 -3.00
C ASN A 128 -0.15 -3.29 -2.61
N LEU A 129 -0.28 -4.42 -3.30
CA LEU A 129 0.66 -5.52 -3.20
C LEU A 129 1.60 -5.50 -4.40
N ALA A 130 2.89 -5.66 -4.14
CA ALA A 130 3.89 -5.89 -5.17
C ALA A 130 4.54 -7.26 -5.00
N LEU A 131 4.86 -7.90 -6.12
CA LEU A 131 5.38 -9.26 -6.19
C LEU A 131 6.70 -9.31 -6.97
N PRO A 132 7.50 -10.37 -6.80
CA PRO A 132 8.62 -10.66 -7.67
C PRO A 132 8.16 -10.85 -9.13
N SER A 133 9.05 -10.56 -10.08
CA SER A 133 8.88 -10.98 -11.47
C SER A 133 8.88 -12.50 -11.60
N ALA A 134 8.29 -13.03 -12.69
CA ALA A 134 8.28 -14.47 -12.93
C ALA A 134 9.70 -15.09 -12.96
N PRO A 135 10.73 -14.46 -13.59
CA PRO A 135 12.10 -14.97 -13.49
C PRO A 135 12.66 -14.94 -12.08
N ALA A 136 12.35 -13.91 -11.27
CA ALA A 136 12.79 -13.85 -9.88
C ALA A 136 12.12 -14.95 -9.04
N TRP A 137 10.84 -15.25 -9.31
CA TRP A 137 10.14 -16.37 -8.70
C TRP A 137 10.78 -17.71 -9.10
N SER A 138 11.04 -17.96 -10.38
CA SER A 138 11.77 -19.17 -10.79
C SER A 138 13.17 -19.25 -10.16
N GLY A 139 13.80 -18.10 -9.90
CA GLY A 139 15.06 -17.98 -9.17
C GLY A 139 14.97 -18.06 -7.63
N GLY A 140 13.79 -18.37 -7.07
CA GLY A 140 13.59 -18.61 -5.64
C GLY A 140 13.07 -17.42 -4.82
N ALA A 141 12.78 -16.27 -5.42
CA ALA A 141 12.15 -15.15 -4.69
C ALA A 141 10.72 -15.54 -4.28
N ARG A 142 10.40 -15.41 -2.99
CA ARG A 142 9.09 -15.73 -2.42
C ARG A 142 8.51 -14.59 -1.58
N TRP A 143 9.02 -13.38 -1.71
CA TRP A 143 8.52 -12.25 -0.95
C TRP A 143 7.23 -11.67 -1.56
N PHE A 144 6.47 -10.92 -0.77
CA PHE A 144 5.46 -9.97 -1.24
C PHE A 144 5.65 -8.66 -0.48
N ARG A 145 5.29 -7.53 -1.09
CA ARG A 145 5.53 -6.20 -0.54
C ARG A 145 4.22 -5.45 -0.41
N CYS A 146 3.99 -4.86 0.75
CA CYS A 146 2.81 -4.05 1.06
C CYS A 146 3.18 -2.56 0.96
N ASP A 147 2.55 -1.86 0.02
CA ASP A 147 2.81 -0.45 -0.26
C ASP A 147 1.56 0.38 0.04
N LEU A 148 1.70 1.44 0.84
CA LEU A 148 0.66 2.43 1.05
C LEU A 148 0.90 3.66 0.18
N SER A 149 -0.17 4.22 -0.38
CA SER A 149 -0.13 5.44 -1.19
C SER A 149 -1.25 6.40 -0.82
N GLU A 150 -1.01 7.71 -0.96
CA GLU A 150 -2.08 8.70 -0.84
C GLU A 150 -2.89 8.76 -2.13
N THR A 151 -4.21 8.82 -2.05
CA THR A 151 -5.08 9.03 -3.22
C THR A 151 -5.52 10.49 -3.33
N GLY A 152 -5.78 10.94 -4.56
CA GLY A 152 -6.19 12.33 -4.81
C GLY A 152 -7.54 12.68 -4.17
N SER A 153 -8.49 11.76 -4.19
CA SER A 153 -9.76 11.88 -3.46
C SER A 153 -10.35 10.49 -3.21
N ILE A 154 -11.57 10.43 -2.67
CA ILE A 154 -12.32 9.17 -2.59
C ILE A 154 -12.80 8.70 -3.98
N ASP A 155 -13.17 9.63 -4.87
CA ASP A 155 -13.58 9.30 -6.25
C ASP A 155 -12.40 9.03 -7.18
N ASN A 156 -11.22 9.57 -6.87
CA ASN A 156 -10.01 9.40 -7.64
C ASN A 156 -8.95 8.65 -6.83
N THR A 157 -8.94 7.34 -7.01
CA THR A 157 -8.00 6.41 -6.36
C THR A 157 -6.58 6.47 -6.93
N ARG A 158 -6.30 7.40 -7.87
CA ARG A 158 -4.94 7.58 -8.38
C ARG A 158 -4.00 8.05 -7.27
N PRO A 159 -2.83 7.42 -7.13
CA PRO A 159 -1.79 7.87 -6.23
C PRO A 159 -1.37 9.31 -6.53
N VAL A 160 -1.20 10.11 -5.47
CA VAL A 160 -0.65 11.46 -5.55
C VAL A 160 0.68 11.56 -4.83
N ASN A 161 1.49 12.51 -5.27
CA ASN A 161 2.77 12.79 -4.64
C ASN A 161 2.57 13.27 -3.20
N ARG A 162 3.40 12.76 -2.31
CA ARG A 162 3.45 13.18 -0.91
C ARG A 162 4.88 13.37 -0.43
N THR A 163 4.99 13.99 0.74
CA THR A 163 6.23 14.09 1.51
C THR A 163 5.94 13.68 2.94
N GLY A 164 6.92 13.11 3.62
CA GLY A 164 6.76 12.55 4.96
C GLY A 164 6.18 11.14 4.94
N SER A 165 6.55 10.38 5.98
CA SER A 165 6.12 9.00 6.18
C SER A 165 4.65 8.92 6.62
N LEU A 166 3.98 7.84 6.23
CA LEU A 166 2.63 7.46 6.62
C LEU A 166 2.56 6.79 8.00
N ARG A 167 3.68 6.42 8.60
CA ARG A 167 3.71 5.88 9.96
C ARG A 167 3.00 6.80 10.96
N GLY A 168 2.03 6.25 11.66
CA GLY A 168 1.19 6.96 12.63
C GLY A 168 0.26 8.01 12.02
N ALA A 169 0.09 8.05 10.70
CA ALA A 169 -0.65 9.12 10.03
C ALA A 169 -2.16 9.12 10.33
N LEU A 170 -2.69 8.07 10.99
CA LEU A 170 -4.08 8.01 11.45
C LEU A 170 -4.19 8.10 12.99
N ILE A 171 -3.10 8.42 13.69
CA ILE A 171 -3.14 8.71 15.13
C ILE A 171 -3.60 10.16 15.32
N GLY A 172 -4.72 10.33 16.01
CA GLY A 172 -5.26 11.66 16.32
C GLY A 172 -5.93 12.32 15.11
N ASP A 173 -5.79 13.64 15.02
CA ASP A 173 -6.42 14.43 13.95
C ASP A 173 -5.58 14.40 12.68
N SER A 174 -6.07 13.71 11.64
CA SER A 174 -5.36 13.55 10.38
C SER A 174 -6.08 14.23 9.21
N PRO A 175 -5.36 14.97 8.34
CA PRO A 175 -5.93 15.53 7.11
C PRO A 175 -6.20 14.47 6.04
N LEU A 176 -5.76 13.22 6.26
CA LEU A 176 -6.02 12.10 5.36
C LEU A 176 -7.39 11.48 5.59
N THR A 177 -7.89 11.53 6.82
CA THR A 177 -9.14 10.89 7.24
C THR A 177 -10.34 11.52 6.54
N HIS A 178 -11.25 10.67 6.06
CA HIS A 178 -12.52 11.08 5.51
C HIS A 178 -13.41 11.71 6.59
N ARG A 179 -14.01 12.86 6.26
CA ARG A 179 -14.90 13.60 7.16
C ARG A 179 -16.15 14.02 6.41
N CYS A 180 -16.28 15.31 6.12
CA CYS A 180 -17.47 15.90 5.56
C CYS A 180 -17.25 16.29 4.09
N PHE A 181 -18.31 16.21 3.30
CA PHE A 181 -18.28 16.40 1.86
C PHE A 181 -19.51 17.19 1.40
N ASP A 182 -19.31 18.07 0.41
CA ASP A 182 -20.38 18.75 -0.34
C ASP A 182 -20.42 18.16 -1.76
N PRO A 183 -21.19 17.08 -1.99
CA PRO A 183 -21.07 16.32 -3.21
C PRO A 183 -21.60 17.10 -4.41
N LYS A 184 -20.89 16.99 -5.54
CA LYS A 184 -21.23 17.63 -6.80
C LYS A 184 -21.97 16.62 -7.66
N LEU A 185 -23.18 16.98 -8.08
CA LEU A 185 -24.04 16.15 -8.92
C LEU A 185 -24.03 16.66 -10.36
N ILE A 186 -24.15 15.74 -11.33
CA ILE A 186 -24.48 16.05 -12.73
C ILE A 186 -25.82 15.39 -13.02
N GLY A 187 -26.88 16.20 -13.09
CA GLY A 187 -28.24 15.68 -12.97
C GLY A 187 -28.43 15.03 -11.61
N ASP A 188 -28.95 13.80 -11.59
CA ASP A 188 -29.14 13.01 -10.36
C ASP A 188 -27.94 12.11 -10.02
N ASN A 189 -26.86 12.17 -10.81
CA ASN A 189 -25.70 11.31 -10.62
C ASN A 189 -24.63 12.00 -9.77
N LEU A 190 -24.16 11.29 -8.74
CA LEU A 190 -22.99 11.68 -7.96
C LEU A 190 -21.75 11.68 -8.85
N ASN A 191 -21.15 12.87 -9.03
CA ASN A 191 -19.96 13.05 -9.85
C ASN A 191 -18.68 13.18 -9.02
N TYR A 192 -18.74 13.88 -7.89
CA TYR A 192 -17.55 14.12 -7.06
C TYR A 192 -17.91 14.42 -5.61
N MET A 193 -17.30 13.72 -4.65
CA MET A 193 -17.37 14.00 -3.22
C MET A 193 -16.31 15.05 -2.87
N ALA A 194 -16.69 16.34 -2.94
CA ALA A 194 -15.78 17.43 -2.61
C ALA A 194 -15.58 17.54 -1.09
N PRO A 195 -14.35 17.38 -0.56
CA PRO A 195 -14.11 17.47 0.88
C PRO A 195 -14.28 18.92 1.36
N VAL A 196 -14.94 19.09 2.50
CA VAL A 196 -15.16 20.37 3.18
C VAL A 196 -15.02 20.20 4.69
N LEU A 197 -14.85 21.30 5.43
CA LEU A 197 -14.88 21.22 6.89
C LEU A 197 -16.30 20.87 7.35
N CYS A 198 -16.43 20.10 8.43
CA CYS A 198 -17.75 19.76 8.97
C CYS A 198 -18.50 20.97 9.54
N THR A 199 -17.81 22.09 9.76
CA THR A 199 -18.40 23.37 10.13
C THR A 199 -18.92 24.16 8.93
N GLU A 200 -18.56 23.76 7.72
CA GLU A 200 -19.06 24.35 6.48
C GLU A 200 -20.32 23.61 6.01
N PRO A 201 -21.21 24.27 5.25
CA PRO A 201 -22.39 23.63 4.70
C PRO A 201 -22.05 22.41 3.82
N HIS A 202 -22.45 21.21 4.25
CA HIS A 202 -22.16 19.94 3.59
C HIS A 202 -23.38 19.03 3.58
N ARG A 203 -23.37 17.99 2.75
CA ARG A 203 -24.51 17.05 2.62
C ARG A 203 -24.13 15.60 2.91
N ALA A 204 -22.84 15.29 2.92
CA ALA A 204 -22.39 13.95 3.23
C ALA A 204 -21.32 13.92 4.32
N GLU A 205 -21.37 12.90 5.17
CA GLU A 205 -20.40 12.64 6.23
C GLU A 205 -19.96 11.19 6.20
N PHE A 206 -18.65 10.95 6.26
CA PHE A 206 -18.11 9.60 6.43
C PHE A 206 -18.49 9.06 7.80
N VAL A 207 -19.18 7.92 7.83
CA VAL A 207 -19.67 7.31 9.07
C VAL A 207 -18.88 6.07 9.48
N GLY A 208 -18.21 5.41 8.54
CA GLY A 208 -17.42 4.22 8.80
C GLY A 208 -17.30 3.29 7.59
N VAL A 209 -16.81 2.09 7.86
CA VAL A 209 -16.60 1.02 6.89
C VAL A 209 -17.22 -0.24 7.45
N TYR A 210 -17.99 -0.96 6.65
CA TYR A 210 -18.35 -2.35 6.98
C TYR A 210 -17.59 -3.30 6.06
N GLU A 211 -17.40 -4.52 6.52
CA GLU A 211 -16.73 -5.56 5.75
C GLU A 211 -17.78 -6.51 5.15
N GLU A 212 -17.77 -6.69 3.84
CA GLU A 212 -18.64 -7.65 3.16
C GLU A 212 -17.93 -8.99 2.95
N ARG A 213 -18.30 -10.04 3.67
CA ARG A 213 -17.58 -11.32 3.62
C ARG A 213 -18.27 -12.39 2.79
N ASP A 214 -19.56 -12.25 2.55
CA ASP A 214 -20.42 -13.36 2.14
C ASP A 214 -20.81 -13.28 0.65
N MET A 215 -20.36 -12.24 -0.06
CA MET A 215 -20.74 -11.99 -1.45
C MET A 215 -19.59 -12.06 -2.44
N SER A 216 -19.91 -12.63 -3.62
CA SER A 216 -19.13 -12.39 -4.82
C SER A 216 -19.31 -10.95 -5.29
N TRP A 217 -18.37 -10.43 -6.09
CA TRP A 217 -18.53 -9.12 -6.72
C TRP A 217 -19.80 -9.03 -7.58
N ALA A 218 -20.10 -10.10 -8.33
CA ALA A 218 -21.27 -10.16 -9.19
C ALA A 218 -22.59 -10.05 -8.40
N ASP A 219 -22.65 -10.66 -7.21
CA ASP A 219 -23.81 -10.57 -6.33
C ASP A 219 -23.88 -9.20 -5.65
N PHE A 220 -22.75 -8.71 -5.13
CA PHE A 220 -22.65 -7.40 -4.50
C PHE A 220 -23.10 -6.27 -5.44
N SER A 221 -22.69 -6.31 -6.71
CA SER A 221 -23.06 -5.32 -7.72
C SER A 221 -24.57 -5.19 -7.97
N LYS A 222 -25.34 -6.21 -7.59
CA LYS A 222 -26.81 -6.26 -7.67
C LYS A 222 -27.48 -6.03 -6.31
N ALA A 223 -26.72 -5.94 -5.23
CA ALA A 223 -27.18 -5.90 -3.85
C ALA A 223 -27.21 -4.48 -3.24
N ALA A 224 -27.47 -3.45 -4.06
CA ALA A 224 -27.47 -2.05 -3.62
C ALA A 224 -28.36 -1.80 -2.39
N ALA A 225 -29.52 -2.46 -2.31
CA ALA A 225 -30.42 -2.35 -1.15
C ALA A 225 -29.81 -2.93 0.14
N GLN A 226 -28.98 -3.97 0.04
CA GLN A 226 -28.29 -4.55 1.20
C GLN A 226 -27.13 -3.66 1.65
N ALA A 227 -26.33 -3.16 0.71
CA ALA A 227 -25.28 -2.19 1.01
C ALA A 227 -25.86 -0.93 1.68
N HIS A 228 -26.98 -0.43 1.15
CA HIS A 228 -27.72 0.68 1.76
C HIS A 228 -28.10 0.36 3.21
N ARG A 229 -28.74 -0.78 3.50
CA ARG A 229 -29.10 -1.18 4.89
C ARG A 229 -27.89 -1.24 5.83
N ARG A 230 -26.77 -1.82 5.38
CA ARG A 230 -25.53 -1.88 6.18
C ARG A 230 -24.95 -0.50 6.47
N CYS A 231 -24.95 0.39 5.49
CA CYS A 231 -24.54 1.78 5.73
C CYS A 231 -25.50 2.51 6.67
N MET A 232 -26.81 2.24 6.59
CA MET A 232 -27.79 2.81 7.50
C MET A 232 -27.59 2.35 8.95
N GLU A 233 -27.20 1.09 9.18
CA GLU A 233 -26.77 0.61 10.51
C GLU A 233 -25.61 1.46 11.08
N LEU A 234 -24.58 1.74 10.27
CA LEU A 234 -23.46 2.59 10.66
C LEU A 234 -23.87 4.04 10.91
N ILE A 235 -24.77 4.59 10.08
CA ILE A 235 -25.33 5.93 10.24
C ILE A 235 -26.07 6.06 11.58
N ALA A 236 -26.88 5.06 11.95
CA ALA A 236 -27.62 5.07 13.21
C ALA A 236 -26.67 5.13 14.41
N THR A 237 -25.63 4.30 14.41
CA THR A 237 -24.60 4.30 15.45
C THR A 237 -23.82 5.62 15.47
N PHE A 238 -23.39 6.11 14.30
CA PHE A 238 -22.63 7.35 14.18
C PHE A 238 -23.41 8.55 14.71
N ALA A 239 -24.69 8.67 14.33
CA ALA A 239 -25.53 9.80 14.70
C ALA A 239 -26.22 9.65 16.07
N ALA A 240 -26.08 8.50 16.74
CA ALA A 240 -26.78 8.14 17.97
C ALA A 240 -28.31 8.25 17.84
N VAL A 241 -28.86 7.73 16.74
CA VAL A 241 -30.31 7.62 16.50
C VAL A 241 -30.76 6.16 16.46
N PRO A 242 -32.05 5.85 16.72
CA PRO A 242 -32.55 4.49 16.60
C PRO A 242 -32.39 3.93 15.17
N ASN A 243 -31.90 2.71 15.06
CA ASN A 243 -31.92 1.96 13.80
C ASN A 243 -33.29 1.28 13.63
N ASN A 244 -34.28 2.04 13.16
CA ASN A 244 -35.66 1.59 13.00
C ASN A 244 -36.23 2.03 11.64
N SER A 245 -37.52 1.77 11.42
CA SER A 245 -38.22 2.15 10.18
C SER A 245 -38.26 3.65 9.90
N GLU A 246 -37.93 4.51 10.87
CA GLU A 246 -37.88 5.96 10.68
C GLU A 246 -36.55 6.43 10.07
N LEU A 247 -35.48 5.66 10.21
CA LEU A 247 -34.14 6.09 9.82
C LEU A 247 -34.01 6.50 8.34
N PRO A 248 -34.65 5.82 7.37
CA PRO A 248 -34.63 6.26 5.97
C PRO A 248 -35.31 7.61 5.73
N TYR A 249 -36.19 8.07 6.63
CA TYR A 249 -36.79 9.41 6.55
C TYR A 249 -35.92 10.49 7.23
N ARG A 250 -34.85 10.08 7.91
CA ARG A 250 -33.89 10.97 8.60
C ARG A 250 -32.66 11.25 7.75
N ALA A 251 -32.18 10.24 7.01
CA ALA A 251 -31.01 10.34 6.15
C ALA A 251 -31.03 9.28 5.03
N GLY A 252 -30.31 9.56 3.96
CA GLY A 252 -29.90 8.58 2.96
C GLY A 252 -28.49 8.04 3.24
N SER A 253 -28.02 7.16 2.37
CA SER A 253 -26.63 6.71 2.38
C SER A 253 -26.00 6.72 1.00
N ILE A 254 -24.71 7.01 0.97
CA ILE A 254 -23.82 6.81 -0.19
C ILE A 254 -22.79 5.77 0.23
N TYR A 255 -22.44 4.86 -0.67
CA TYR A 255 -21.43 3.84 -0.41
C TYR A 255 -20.41 3.73 -1.54
N TYR A 256 -19.16 3.47 -1.16
CA TYR A 256 -18.04 3.24 -2.07
C TYR A 256 -17.45 1.86 -1.79
N PRO A 257 -17.75 0.85 -2.64
CA PRO A 257 -17.08 -0.43 -2.56
C PRO A 257 -15.66 -0.34 -3.15
N PRO A 258 -14.78 -1.32 -2.85
CA PRO A 258 -13.57 -1.56 -3.63
C PRO A 258 -13.90 -1.82 -5.10
N SER A 259 -12.93 -1.64 -5.99
CA SER A 259 -13.07 -2.10 -7.38
C SER A 259 -13.19 -3.63 -7.44
N GLN A 260 -13.71 -4.16 -8.56
CA GLN A 260 -13.78 -5.61 -8.77
C GLN A 260 -12.43 -6.32 -8.53
N ARG A 261 -11.34 -5.74 -9.03
CA ARG A 261 -10.00 -6.30 -8.87
C ARG A 261 -9.59 -6.35 -7.39
N GLU A 262 -9.79 -5.26 -6.66
CA GLU A 262 -9.48 -5.19 -5.22
C GLU A 262 -10.35 -6.18 -4.43
N TRP A 263 -11.62 -6.33 -4.82
CA TRP A 263 -12.52 -7.35 -4.29
C TRP A 263 -11.98 -8.77 -4.57
N GLU A 264 -11.51 -9.08 -5.77
CA GLU A 264 -10.96 -10.41 -6.03
C GLU A 264 -9.66 -10.66 -5.23
N GLU A 265 -8.87 -9.60 -4.99
CA GLU A 265 -7.61 -9.60 -4.24
C GLU A 265 -7.79 -9.67 -2.71
N GLY A 266 -8.99 -9.44 -2.18
CA GLY A 266 -9.28 -9.62 -0.74
C GLY A 266 -9.79 -8.37 -0.02
N ASP A 267 -9.82 -7.21 -0.69
CA ASP A 267 -10.44 -6.02 -0.14
C ASP A 267 -11.96 -6.21 -0.01
N ARG A 268 -12.51 -6.01 1.18
CA ARG A 268 -13.95 -6.11 1.46
C ARG A 268 -14.50 -4.88 2.16
N GLY A 269 -13.71 -3.82 2.29
CA GLY A 269 -14.08 -2.62 3.03
C GLY A 269 -15.00 -1.72 2.21
N VAL A 270 -16.30 -1.73 2.51
CA VAL A 270 -17.26 -0.80 1.89
C VAL A 270 -17.37 0.47 2.74
N ARG A 271 -16.95 1.60 2.17
CA ARG A 271 -16.98 2.90 2.85
C ARG A 271 -18.39 3.47 2.79
N CYS A 272 -18.92 3.91 3.93
CA CYS A 272 -20.28 4.42 4.06
C CYS A 272 -20.31 5.90 4.45
N PHE A 273 -21.28 6.61 3.88
CA PHE A 273 -21.52 8.02 4.12
C PHE A 273 -22.99 8.24 4.45
N LEU A 274 -23.25 9.08 5.45
CA LEU A 274 -24.55 9.71 5.65
C LEU A 274 -24.81 10.67 4.48
N TRP A 275 -26.05 10.75 4.00
CA TRP A 275 -26.52 11.77 3.06
C TRP A 275 -27.73 12.51 3.63
N SER A 276 -27.69 13.85 3.62
CA SER A 276 -28.83 14.71 3.94
C SER A 276 -29.37 15.33 2.65
N ASP A 277 -30.61 14.94 2.33
CA ASP A 277 -31.31 15.35 1.10
C ASP A 277 -32.05 16.68 1.29
N ASP A 278 -32.72 16.82 2.43
CA ASP A 278 -33.58 17.96 2.79
C ASP A 278 -32.81 19.26 3.03
N ARG A 279 -31.60 19.17 3.60
CA ARG A 279 -30.84 20.36 4.01
C ARG A 279 -29.33 20.18 3.91
N LYS A 280 -28.62 21.30 4.06
CA LYS A 280 -27.18 21.27 4.33
C LYS A 280 -26.96 21.20 5.84
N LEU A 281 -26.03 20.35 6.24
CA LEU A 281 -25.52 20.23 7.60
C LEU A 281 -24.41 21.26 7.79
N THR A 282 -24.34 21.86 8.99
CA THR A 282 -23.33 22.88 9.34
C THR A 282 -22.48 22.50 10.56
N ARG A 283 -22.67 21.27 11.03
CA ARG A 283 -21.88 20.60 12.08
C ARG A 283 -21.92 19.10 11.80
N SER A 284 -20.98 18.34 12.36
CA SER A 284 -21.03 16.89 12.24
C SER A 284 -22.25 16.30 12.93
N MET A 285 -22.85 15.28 12.32
CA MET A 285 -23.94 14.50 12.89
C MET A 285 -23.48 13.47 13.92
N ARG A 286 -22.16 13.32 14.16
CA ARG A 286 -21.64 12.40 15.17
C ARG A 286 -22.27 12.66 16.54
N GLY A 287 -23.02 11.68 17.06
CA GLY A 287 -23.71 11.78 18.35
C GLY A 287 -24.78 12.86 18.44
N ALA A 288 -25.28 13.37 17.31
CA ALA A 288 -26.22 14.49 17.29
C ALA A 288 -27.64 14.13 17.77
N GLY A 289 -27.96 12.83 17.83
CA GLY A 289 -29.24 12.31 18.30
C GLY A 289 -30.42 12.66 17.39
N PRO A 290 -31.65 12.28 17.81
CA PRO A 290 -32.86 12.51 17.02
C PRO A 290 -33.16 13.99 16.74
N GLU A 291 -32.65 14.92 17.55
CA GLU A 291 -32.81 16.36 17.32
C GLU A 291 -31.88 16.87 16.21
N GLY A 292 -30.66 16.35 16.12
CA GLY A 292 -29.72 16.68 15.06
C GLY A 292 -30.10 16.07 13.71
N LEU A 293 -30.77 14.92 13.74
CA LEU A 293 -31.25 14.18 12.58
C LEU A 293 -32.73 13.76 12.76
N PRO A 294 -33.68 14.72 12.68
CA PRO A 294 -35.10 14.48 12.90
C PRO A 294 -35.70 13.65 11.75
N ALA A 295 -36.74 12.89 12.08
CA ALA A 295 -37.57 12.26 11.06
C ALA A 295 -38.47 13.34 10.44
N ILE A 296 -38.60 13.28 9.12
CA ILE A 296 -39.52 14.13 8.35
C ILE A 296 -40.92 13.53 8.41
#